data_AF-A0A2V5MAZ8-F1
#
_entry.id   AF-A0A2V5MAZ8-F1
#
_cell.length_a   1.000
_cell.length_b   1.000
_cell.length_c   1.000
_cell.angle_alpha   90.00
_cell.angle_beta   90.00
_cell.angle_gamma   90.00
#
_symmetry.space_group_name_H-M   'P 1'
#
loop_
_entity.id
_entity.type
_entity.pdbx_description
1 polymer ?
#
loop_
_entity_poly.entity_id
_entity_poly.type
_entity_poly.pdbx_seq_one_letter_code
_entity_poly.pdbx_strand_id
1 'polypeptide(L)'
;MLGGRLLHPNTADPDERKLLNVVEEMAIASGVPVPQVYVMDEEPGINAFAAGFSPSDAVISVTHGGLKLLKRDELQGVLGHEFSHILN
;
A
#
# COMPACT_ATOMS: atom_id res chain seq x y z
N MET A 1 -10.83 14.60 4.38
CA MET A 1 -9.74 13.72 3.91
C MET A 1 -9.75 12.49 4.80
N LEU A 2 -9.60 11.28 4.24
CA LEU A 2 -9.70 9.99 4.94
C LEU A 2 -8.57 9.72 5.98
N GLY A 3 -7.95 10.75 6.55
CA GLY A 3 -7.01 10.61 7.68
C GLY A 3 -5.69 9.86 7.39
N GLY A 4 -5.41 9.47 6.15
CA GLY A 4 -4.18 8.73 5.81
C GLY A 4 -2.91 9.56 5.96
N ARG A 5 -1.90 9.00 6.63
CA ARG A 5 -0.55 9.55 6.72
C ARG A 5 0.32 9.01 5.59
N LEU A 6 0.94 9.90 4.82
CA LEU A 6 1.90 9.53 3.78
C LEU A 6 3.14 8.88 4.42
N LEU A 7 3.53 7.71 3.91
CA LEU A 7 4.76 7.05 4.32
C LEU A 7 5.97 7.68 3.64
N HIS A 8 7.00 7.96 4.43
CA HIS A 8 8.27 8.44 3.93
C HIS A 8 9.17 7.26 3.55
N PRO A 9 9.85 7.27 2.38
CA PRO A 9 10.71 6.15 1.94
C PRO A 9 11.79 5.76 2.96
N ASN A 10 12.28 6.74 3.73
CA ASN A 10 13.31 6.54 4.76
C ASN A 10 12.74 6.23 6.15
N THR A 11 11.54 5.66 6.26
CA THR A 11 10.94 5.29 7.55
C THR A 11 11.81 4.30 8.33
N ALA A 12 11.87 4.49 9.65
CA ALA A 12 12.53 3.58 10.57
C ALA A 12 11.59 2.49 11.12
N ASP A 13 10.28 2.55 10.85
CA ASP A 13 9.36 1.49 11.27
C ASP A 13 9.54 0.25 10.35
N PRO A 14 9.85 -0.94 10.89
CA PRO A 14 10.00 -2.16 10.10
C PRO A 14 8.74 -2.58 9.32
N ASP A 15 7.54 -2.35 9.85
CA ASP A 15 6.30 -2.68 9.17
C ASP A 15 6.03 -1.74 8.01
N GLU A 16 6.29 -0.44 8.19
CA GLU A 16 6.18 0.53 7.10
C GLU A 16 7.19 0.23 5.99
N ARG A 17 8.43 -0.15 6.34
CA ARG A 17 9.42 -0.63 5.37
C ARG A 17 8.98 -1.89 4.64
N LYS A 18 8.42 -2.86 5.38
CA LYS A 18 7.84 -4.08 4.80
C LYS A 18 6.77 -3.73 3.77
N LEU A 19 5.85 -2.81 4.10
CA LEU A 19 4.80 -2.35 3.20
C LEU A 19 5.35 -1.66 1.96
N LEU A 20 6.26 -0.69 2.12
CA LEU A 20 6.90 0.01 1.00
C LEU A 20 7.60 -0.95 0.04
N ASN A 21 8.34 -1.93 0.56
CA ASN A 21 9.02 -2.93 -0.26
C ASN A 21 8.02 -3.77 -1.07
N VAL A 22 6.91 -4.20 -0.47
CA VAL A 22 5.90 -5.00 -1.18
C VAL A 22 5.22 -4.16 -2.27
N VAL A 23 4.90 -2.89 -2.00
CA VAL A 23 4.33 -1.98 -3.02
C VAL A 23 5.30 -1.78 -4.17
N GLU A 24 6.59 -1.56 -3.89
CA GLU A 24 7.63 -1.41 -4.91
C GLU A 24 7.79 -2.68 -5.76
N GLU A 25 7.80 -3.85 -5.12
CA GLU A 25 7.86 -5.15 -5.82
C GLU A 25 6.66 -5.34 -6.76
N MET A 26 5.45 -4.98 -6.32
CA MET A 26 4.26 -5.06 -7.17
C MET A 26 4.32 -4.06 -8.32
N ALA A 27 4.76 -2.82 -8.07
CA ALA A 27 4.92 -1.82 -9.13
C ALA A 27 5.93 -2.27 -10.20
N ILE A 28 7.07 -2.82 -9.79
CA ILE A 28 8.07 -3.39 -10.70
C ILE A 28 7.47 -4.55 -11.50
N ALA A 29 6.79 -5.50 -10.84
CA ALA A 29 6.19 -6.65 -11.50
C ALA A 29 5.09 -6.26 -12.51
N SER A 30 4.34 -5.21 -12.21
CA SER A 30 3.25 -4.68 -13.03
C SER A 30 3.71 -3.69 -14.10
N GLY A 31 4.96 -3.23 -14.08
CA GLY A 31 5.48 -2.24 -15.03
C GLY A 31 4.87 -0.85 -14.87
N VAL A 32 4.49 -0.46 -13.65
CA VAL A 32 3.89 0.85 -13.35
C VAL A 32 4.81 1.69 -12.44
N PRO A 33 4.65 3.03 -12.42
CA PRO A 33 5.30 3.85 -11.41
C PRO A 33 4.94 3.38 -9.99
N VAL A 34 5.88 3.49 -9.05
CA VAL A 34 5.61 3.18 -7.64
C VAL A 34 4.59 4.18 -7.10
N PRO A 35 3.39 3.73 -6.68
CA PRO A 35 2.37 4.64 -6.17
C PRO A 35 2.77 5.19 -4.79
N GLN A 36 2.22 6.35 -4.43
CA GLN A 36 2.36 6.83 -3.05
C GLN A 36 1.63 5.90 -2.08
N VAL A 37 2.21 5.70 -0.90
CA VAL A 37 1.67 4.79 0.11
C VAL A 37 1.23 5.58 1.34
N TYR A 38 -0.02 5.37 1.75
CA TYR A 38 -0.62 5.97 2.93
C TYR A 38 -0.97 4.90 3.95
N VAL A 39 -0.88 5.27 5.23
CA VAL A 39 -1.37 4.45 6.35
C VAL A 39 -2.50 5.18 7.07
N MET A 40 -3.61 4.49 7.30
CA MET A 40 -4.72 4.99 8.12
C MET A 40 -4.47 4.56 9.57
N ASP A 41 -3.77 5.40 10.32
CA ASP A 41 -3.29 5.07 11.68
C ASP A 41 -4.42 4.77 12.67
N GLU A 42 -5.60 5.38 12.50
CA GLU A 42 -6.75 5.23 13.39
C GLU A 42 -7.68 4.06 13.03
N GLU A 43 -7.38 3.30 11.97
CA GLU A 43 -8.23 2.22 11.48
C GLU A 43 -7.69 0.84 11.91
N PRO A 44 -8.28 0.17 12.93
CA PRO A 44 -7.77 -1.10 13.46
C PRO A 44 -8.15 -2.32 12.60
N GLY A 45 -9.08 -2.18 11.66
CA GLY A 45 -9.49 -3.26 10.76
C GLY A 45 -8.37 -3.65 9.78
N ILE A 46 -8.47 -4.83 9.17
CA ILE A 46 -7.55 -5.27 8.10
C ILE A 46 -8.16 -4.84 6.76
N ASN A 47 -7.57 -3.84 6.11
CA ASN A 47 -8.00 -3.38 4.80
C ASN A 47 -6.84 -2.72 4.03
N ALA A 48 -6.94 -2.73 2.70
CA ALA A 48 -6.15 -1.90 1.81
C ALA A 48 -7.03 -1.48 0.62
N PHE A 49 -6.71 -0.36 -0.03
CA PHE A 49 -7.37 0.02 -1.27
C PHE A 49 -6.45 0.85 -2.16
N ALA A 50 -6.62 0.70 -3.48
CA ALA A 50 -6.09 1.63 -4.47
C ALA A 50 -7.06 2.77 -4.76
N ALA A 51 -6.53 3.96 -5.04
CA ALA A 51 -7.29 5.09 -5.55
C ALA A 51 -6.47 5.85 -6.60
N GLY A 52 -7.13 6.47 -7.58
CA GLY A 52 -6.50 7.18 -8.70
C GLY A 52 -7.29 6.95 -9.99
N PHE A 53 -7.02 7.75 -11.03
CA PHE A 53 -7.66 7.59 -12.35
C PHE A 53 -6.78 6.87 -13.37
N SER A 54 -5.47 6.79 -13.13
CA SER A 54 -4.48 6.14 -13.98
C SER A 54 -3.35 5.56 -13.13
N PRO A 55 -2.51 4.69 -13.68
CA PRO A 55 -1.32 4.20 -12.99
C PRO A 55 -0.34 5.30 -12.55
N SER A 56 -0.38 6.47 -13.18
CA SER A 56 0.55 7.57 -12.89
C SER A 56 0.13 8.46 -11.71
N ASP A 57 -1.14 8.47 -11.34
CA ASP A 57 -1.71 9.19 -10.18
C ASP A 57 -2.27 8.24 -9.12
N ALA A 58 -1.99 6.93 -9.25
CA ALA A 58 -2.43 5.93 -8.31
C ALA A 58 -1.76 6.10 -6.93
N VAL A 59 -2.54 5.83 -5.89
CA VAL A 59 -2.10 5.74 -4.50
C VAL A 59 -2.60 4.44 -3.89
N ILE A 60 -1.81 3.90 -2.96
CA ILE A 60 -2.18 2.74 -2.15
C ILE A 60 -2.39 3.24 -0.72
N SER A 61 -3.51 2.86 -0.10
CA SER A 61 -3.77 3.10 1.31
C SER A 61 -3.93 1.78 2.05
N VAL A 62 -3.32 1.66 3.22
CA VAL A 62 -3.42 0.47 4.09
C VAL A 62 -3.84 0.92 5.49
N THR A 63 -4.75 0.20 6.12
CA THR A 63 -5.15 0.49 7.51
C THR A 63 -4.06 0.08 8.51
N HIS A 64 -4.08 0.65 9.71
CA HIS A 64 -3.16 0.23 10.78
C HIS A 64 -3.25 -1.27 11.07
N GLY A 65 -4.47 -1.82 11.10
CA GLY A 65 -4.68 -3.27 11.24
C GLY A 65 -4.05 -4.08 10.11
N GLY A 66 -4.19 -3.64 8.85
CA GLY A 66 -3.55 -4.29 7.70
C GLY A 66 -2.02 -4.27 7.81
N LEU A 67 -1.44 -3.12 8.20
CA LEU A 67 0.01 -2.94 8.35
C LEU A 67 0.61 -3.87 9.42
N LYS A 68 -0.05 -3.94 10.59
CA LYS A 68 0.47 -4.62 11.80
C LYS A 68 0.10 -6.10 11.88
N LEU A 69 -1.06 -6.50 11.35
CA LEU A 69 -1.56 -7.87 11.52
C LEU A 69 -1.22 -8.78 10.35
N LEU A 70 -1.10 -8.25 9.13
CA LEU A 70 -0.76 -9.07 7.97
C LEU A 70 0.73 -9.41 7.96
N LYS A 71 1.00 -10.70 7.72
CA LYS A 71 2.33 -11.16 7.32
C LYS A 71 2.66 -10.63 5.94
N ARG A 72 3.94 -10.70 5.58
CA ARG A 72 4.44 -10.16 4.31
C ARG A 72 3.75 -10.77 3.09
N ASP A 73 3.57 -12.08 3.08
CA ASP A 73 2.92 -12.84 2.01
C ASP A 73 1.42 -12.53 1.90
N GLU A 74 0.74 -12.41 3.03
CA GLU A 74 -0.67 -11.99 3.08
C GLU A 74 -0.84 -10.55 2.57
N LEU A 75 0.06 -9.64 2.98
CA LEU A 75 0.10 -8.27 2.49
C LEU A 75 0.36 -8.21 0.98
N GLN A 76 1.25 -9.05 0.47
CA GLN A 76 1.51 -9.16 -0.97
C GLN A 76 0.29 -9.67 -1.73
N GLY A 77 -0.47 -10.62 -1.19
CA GLY A 77 -1.73 -11.08 -1.78
C GLY A 77 -2.78 -9.97 -1.86
N VAL A 78 -2.97 -9.22 -0.77
CA VAL A 78 -3.92 -8.08 -0.72
C VAL A 78 -3.49 -6.98 -1.70
N LEU A 79 -2.21 -6.59 -1.68
CA LEU A 79 -1.73 -5.53 -2.57
C LEU A 79 -1.72 -5.96 -4.03
N GLY A 80 -1.44 -7.23 -4.34
CA GLY A 80 -1.58 -7.76 -5.70
C GLY A 80 -3.01 -7.62 -6.23
N HIS A 81 -4.02 -7.85 -5.37
CA HIS A 81 -5.41 -7.57 -5.71
C HIS A 81 -5.64 -6.07 -5.98
N GLU A 82 -5.14 -5.19 -5.12
CA GLU A 82 -5.31 -3.73 -5.30
C GLU A 82 -4.63 -3.19 -6.57
N PHE A 83 -3.45 -3.71 -6.92
CA PHE A 83 -2.77 -3.35 -8.17
C PHE A 83 -3.58 -3.78 -9.41
N SER A 84 -4.40 -4.83 -9.31
CA SER A 84 -5.30 -5.20 -10.42
C SER A 84 -6.35 -4.12 -10.69
N HIS A 85 -6.79 -3.36 -9.68
CA HIS A 85 -7.70 -2.23 -9.87
C HIS A 85 -7.01 -1.02 -10.51
N ILE A 86 -5.70 -0.85 -10.30
CA ILE A 86 -4.92 0.25 -10.92
C ILE A 86 -4.75 0.04 -12.43
N LEU A 87 -4.65 -1.21 -12.85
CA LEU A 87 -4.32 -1.59 -14.23
C LEU A 87 -5.54 -1.79 -15.15
N ASN A 88 -6.74 -1.82 -14.57
CA ASN A 88 -8.01 -1.99 -15.30
C ASN A 88 -8.66 -0.63 -15.58
#